data_AF-A0ABD5PF26-F1
#
_entry.id   AF-A0ABD5PF26-F1
#
_cell.length_a   1.000
_cell.length_b   1.000
_cell.length_c   1.000
_cell.angle_alpha   90.00
_cell.angle_beta   90.00
_cell.angle_gamma   90.00
#
_symmetry.space_group_name_H-M   'P 1'
#
loop_
_entity.id
_entity.type
_entity.pdbx_description
1 polymer ?
#
loop_
_entity_poly.entity_id
_entity_poly.type
_entity_poly.pdbx_seq_one_letter_code
_entity_poly.pdbx_strand_id
1 'polypeptide(L)'
;MAGENEDGTGQAVDDPATLGDALTLPDDADSEEAAAIVAALGAHLRDQAAAAAAAGGEEDEETWQDRKWAYAGRIESLQGRRIRVPSGAPTDGWAASGRADRF
;
A
#
# COMPACT_ATOMS: atom_id res chain seq x y z
N MET A 1 38.42 -16.82 -4.54
CA MET A 1 37.12 -17.48 -4.71
C MET A 1 36.07 -16.39 -4.63
N ALA A 2 35.48 -16.04 -5.77
CA ALA A 2 34.31 -15.17 -5.85
C ALA A 2 33.07 -16.03 -5.59
N GLY A 3 32.10 -15.45 -4.92
CA GLY A 3 30.81 -16.05 -4.59
C GLY A 3 29.87 -14.92 -4.21
N GLU A 4 29.55 -14.09 -5.20
CA GLU A 4 28.39 -13.20 -5.19
C GLU A 4 27.14 -14.08 -5.00
N ASN A 5 26.41 -13.85 -3.91
CA ASN A 5 25.06 -14.39 -3.75
C ASN A 5 24.12 -13.35 -4.34
N GLU A 6 23.66 -13.61 -5.56
CA GLU A 6 22.64 -12.83 -6.25
C GLU A 6 21.27 -13.06 -5.57
N ASP A 7 20.65 -11.94 -5.22
CA ASP A 7 19.36 -11.78 -4.59
C ASP A 7 18.24 -12.22 -5.54
N GLY A 8 17.87 -13.50 -5.47
CA GLY A 8 16.93 -14.17 -6.37
C GLY A 8 15.46 -14.12 -5.95
N THR A 9 15.00 -13.04 -5.30
CA THR A 9 13.61 -12.97 -4.78
C THR A 9 12.72 -11.88 -5.39
N GLY A 10 13.20 -11.10 -6.36
CA GLY A 10 12.42 -10.01 -6.98
C GLY A 10 11.82 -10.29 -8.37
N GLN A 11 12.30 -11.29 -9.10
CA GLN A 11 12.09 -11.37 -10.55
C GLN A 11 10.87 -12.19 -11.03
N ALA A 12 10.27 -13.01 -10.15
CA ALA A 12 9.34 -14.07 -10.59
C ALA A 12 7.91 -13.59 -10.93
N VAL A 13 7.56 -12.32 -10.64
CA VAL A 13 6.19 -11.78 -10.85
C VAL A 13 6.05 -10.89 -12.09
N ASP A 14 7.14 -10.61 -12.81
CA ASP A 14 7.13 -9.77 -14.02
C ASP A 14 6.92 -10.57 -15.32
N ASP A 15 6.87 -11.90 -15.25
CA ASP A 15 6.64 -12.74 -16.43
C ASP A 15 5.11 -12.85 -16.68
N PRO A 16 4.58 -12.40 -17.85
CA PRO A 16 3.14 -12.41 -18.11
C PRO A 16 2.53 -13.82 -18.06
N ALA A 17 3.33 -14.87 -18.30
CA ALA A 17 2.89 -16.25 -18.16
C ALA A 17 2.58 -16.62 -16.69
N THR A 18 3.35 -16.09 -15.74
CA THR A 18 3.13 -16.32 -14.30
C THR A 18 1.97 -15.51 -13.74
N LEU A 19 1.71 -14.32 -14.29
CA LEU A 19 0.56 -13.50 -13.92
C LEU A 19 -0.77 -14.20 -14.26
N GLY A 20 -0.80 -14.93 -15.38
CA GLY A 20 -1.94 -15.75 -15.76
C GLY A 20 -2.27 -16.84 -14.74
N ASP A 21 -1.26 -17.50 -14.16
CA ASP A 21 -1.45 -18.53 -13.13
C ASP A 21 -1.87 -17.93 -11.76
N ALA A 22 -1.54 -16.67 -11.48
CA ALA A 22 -1.90 -15.99 -10.24
C ALA A 22 -3.31 -15.37 -10.27
N LEU A 23 -3.90 -15.18 -11.45
CA LEU A 23 -5.20 -14.55 -11.64
C LEU A 23 -6.29 -15.61 -11.85
N THR A 24 -7.18 -15.75 -10.89
CA THR A 24 -8.40 -16.54 -11.07
C THR A 24 -9.50 -15.66 -11.65
N LEU A 25 -9.93 -15.96 -12.88
CA LEU A 25 -11.14 -15.39 -13.46
C LEU A 25 -12.37 -16.24 -13.10
N PRO A 26 -13.58 -15.65 -13.07
CA PRO A 26 -14.81 -16.42 -12.96
C PRO A 26 -14.94 -17.44 -14.12
N ASP A 27 -15.40 -18.65 -13.80
CA ASP A 27 -15.53 -19.74 -14.78
C ASP A 27 -16.56 -19.43 -15.88
N ASP A 28 -17.50 -18.53 -15.61
CA ASP A 28 -18.57 -18.10 -16.52
C ASP A 28 -18.26 -16.80 -17.26
N ALA A 29 -17.11 -16.18 -17.02
CA ALA A 29 -16.73 -14.93 -17.68
C ALA A 29 -16.47 -15.16 -19.18
N ASP A 30 -17.19 -14.42 -20.01
CA ASP A 30 -16.88 -14.41 -21.44
C ASP A 30 -15.61 -13.59 -21.75
N SER A 31 -15.19 -13.59 -23.01
CA SER A 31 -13.97 -12.89 -23.43
C SER A 31 -14.06 -11.36 -23.25
N GLU A 32 -15.25 -10.78 -23.37
CA GLU A 32 -15.46 -9.34 -23.18
C GLU A 32 -15.38 -8.98 -21.70
N GLU A 33 -16.03 -9.78 -20.84
CA GLU A 33 -15.98 -9.64 -19.39
C GLU A 33 -14.56 -9.85 -18.84
N ALA A 34 -13.86 -10.90 -19.30
CA ALA A 34 -12.47 -11.14 -18.96
C ALA A 34 -11.57 -9.95 -19.34
N ALA A 35 -11.76 -9.39 -20.53
CA ALA A 35 -11.03 -8.21 -20.98
C ALA A 35 -11.33 -6.98 -20.12
N ALA A 36 -12.59 -6.79 -19.72
CA ALA A 36 -12.99 -5.68 -18.84
C ALA A 36 -12.35 -5.79 -17.45
N ILE A 37 -12.29 -6.99 -16.88
CA ILE A 37 -11.62 -7.26 -15.58
C ILE A 37 -10.13 -6.94 -15.67
N VAL A 38 -9.44 -7.48 -16.68
CA VAL A 38 -8.00 -7.23 -16.88
C VAL A 38 -7.72 -5.74 -17.10
N ALA A 39 -8.56 -5.05 -17.87
CA ALA A 39 -8.43 -3.60 -18.09
C ALA A 39 -8.61 -2.79 -16.78
N ALA A 40 -9.58 -3.16 -15.94
CA ALA A 40 -9.81 -2.50 -14.66
C ALA A 40 -8.62 -2.69 -13.69
N LEU A 41 -8.09 -3.91 -13.60
CA LEU A 41 -6.91 -4.20 -12.78
C LEU A 41 -5.67 -3.44 -13.29
N GLY A 42 -5.43 -3.45 -14.60
CA GLY A 42 -4.32 -2.71 -15.21
C GLY A 42 -4.45 -1.19 -15.05
N ALA A 43 -5.66 -0.65 -15.00
CA ALA A 43 -5.88 0.75 -14.67
C ALA A 43 -5.55 1.04 -13.20
N HIS A 44 -5.99 0.19 -12.28
CA HIS A 44 -5.70 0.34 -10.85
C HIS A 44 -4.21 0.26 -10.52
N LEU A 45 -3.48 -0.68 -11.12
CA LEU A 45 -2.03 -0.82 -10.91
C LEU A 45 -1.26 0.41 -11.43
N ARG A 46 -1.67 0.98 -12.57
CA ARG A 46 -1.07 2.22 -13.08
C ARG A 46 -1.35 3.41 -12.18
N ASP A 47 -2.55 3.51 -11.62
CA ASP A 47 -2.90 4.55 -10.65
C ASP A 47 -2.06 4.45 -9.37
N GLN A 48 -1.90 3.23 -8.83
CA GLN A 48 -1.00 2.96 -7.70
C GLN A 48 0.44 3.37 -8.00
N ALA A 49 0.97 3.02 -9.18
CA ALA A 49 2.31 3.40 -9.59
C ALA A 49 2.48 4.93 -9.72
N ALA A 50 1.47 5.62 -10.26
CA ALA A 50 1.47 7.09 -10.35
C ALA A 50 1.43 7.75 -8.96
N ALA A 51 0.61 7.22 -8.04
CA ALA A 51 0.55 7.69 -6.66
C ALA A 51 1.87 7.45 -5.91
N ALA A 52 2.49 6.28 -6.09
CA ALA A 52 3.79 5.97 -5.50
C ALA A 52 4.91 6.88 -6.06
N ALA A 53 4.93 7.14 -7.37
CA ALA A 53 5.88 8.05 -7.99
C ALA A 53 5.71 9.50 -7.48
N ALA A 54 4.48 9.93 -7.19
CA ALA A 54 4.22 11.22 -6.57
C ALA A 54 4.70 11.28 -5.11
N ALA A 55 4.63 10.17 -4.36
CA ALA A 55 5.06 10.09 -2.97
C ALA A 55 6.60 9.97 -2.80
N GLY A 56 7.32 9.45 -3.80
CA GLY A 56 8.77 9.24 -3.75
C GLY A 56 9.64 10.52 -3.76
N GLY A 57 9.04 11.71 -3.71
CA GLY A 57 9.73 12.99 -3.58
C GLY A 57 9.88 13.51 -2.15
N GLU A 58 9.31 12.81 -1.15
CA GLU A 58 9.26 13.23 0.25
C GLU A 58 10.05 12.25 1.13
N GLU A 59 11.38 12.21 0.98
CA GLU A 59 12.29 11.62 1.99
C GLU A 59 12.55 12.62 3.15
N ASP A 60 11.53 13.39 3.54
CA ASP A 60 11.56 14.07 4.82
C ASP A 60 11.22 13.04 5.88
N GLU A 61 12.12 12.90 6.87
CA GLU A 61 12.03 12.03 8.04
C GLU A 61 10.56 11.82 8.42
N GLU A 62 10.07 10.59 8.31
CA GLU A 62 8.63 10.32 8.31
C GLU A 62 8.02 10.95 9.56
N THR A 63 7.33 12.08 9.40
CA THR A 63 6.76 12.82 10.53
C THR A 63 5.24 12.83 10.45
N TRP A 64 4.65 13.00 11.61
CA TRP A 64 3.21 13.16 11.76
C TRP A 64 2.68 14.52 11.25
N GLN A 65 3.51 15.45 10.74
CA GLN A 65 3.11 16.84 10.52
C GLN A 65 1.94 16.99 9.54
N ASP A 66 1.98 16.28 8.40
CA ASP A 66 0.92 16.35 7.39
C ASP A 66 -0.16 15.28 7.55
N ARG A 67 0.06 14.31 8.44
CA ARG A 67 -0.83 13.15 8.66
C ARG A 67 -1.59 13.18 9.99
N LYS A 68 -1.26 14.11 10.90
CA LYS A 68 -1.87 14.28 12.23
C LYS A 68 -3.39 14.35 12.19
N TRP A 69 -3.93 15.18 11.31
CA TRP A 69 -5.37 15.44 11.22
C TRP A 69 -6.13 14.22 10.68
N ALA A 70 -5.59 13.57 9.64
CA ALA A 70 -6.18 12.38 9.05
C ALA A 70 -6.26 11.22 10.07
N TYR A 71 -5.17 10.98 10.81
CA TYR A 71 -5.16 9.93 11.82
C TYR A 71 -6.05 10.26 13.03
N ALA A 72 -6.00 11.50 13.53
CA ALA A 72 -6.89 11.92 14.63
C ALA A 72 -8.37 11.81 14.25
N GLY A 73 -8.74 12.18 13.01
CA GLY A 73 -10.10 12.01 12.49
C GLY A 73 -10.50 10.54 12.36
N ARG A 74 -9.57 9.65 11.97
CA ARG A 74 -9.82 8.21 11.95
C ARG A 74 -10.09 7.66 13.35
N ILE A 75 -9.32 8.07 14.35
CA ILE A 75 -9.53 7.64 15.75
C ILE A 75 -10.86 8.18 16.28
N GLU A 76 -11.23 9.42 15.98
CA GLU A 76 -12.54 9.98 16.34
C GLU A 76 -13.68 9.17 15.72
N SER A 77 -13.58 8.82 14.44
CA SER A 77 -14.60 8.05 13.74
C SER A 77 -14.74 6.62 14.29
N LEU A 78 -13.61 5.94 14.55
CA LEU A 78 -13.62 4.54 14.99
C LEU A 78 -13.86 4.36 16.48
N GLN A 79 -13.36 5.28 17.32
CA GLN A 79 -13.35 5.13 18.77
C GLN A 79 -14.20 6.18 19.49
N GLY A 80 -14.77 7.16 18.77
CA GLY A 80 -15.59 8.23 19.35
C GLY A 80 -14.79 9.22 20.21
N ARG A 81 -13.46 9.18 20.16
CA ARG A 81 -12.57 10.01 20.98
C ARG A 81 -11.62 10.83 20.12
N ARG A 82 -11.49 12.12 20.43
CA ARG A 82 -10.47 12.99 19.83
C ARG A 82 -9.17 12.85 20.61
N ILE A 83 -8.07 12.62 19.88
CA ILE A 83 -6.72 12.55 20.45
C ILE A 83 -5.78 13.53 19.76
N ARG A 84 -4.71 13.94 20.46
CA ARG A 84 -3.64 14.77 19.89
C ARG A 84 -2.40 13.90 19.73
N VAL A 85 -1.99 13.63 18.48
CA VAL A 85 -0.78 12.82 18.22
C VAL A 85 0.50 13.64 18.54
N PRO A 86 1.35 13.19 19.50
CA PRO A 86 2.64 13.81 19.79
C PRO A 86 3.61 13.68 18.60
N SER A 87 4.59 14.58 18.52
CA SER A 87 5.64 14.52 17.48
C SER A 87 6.51 13.26 17.56
N GLY A 88 6.69 12.68 18.75
CA GLY A 88 7.47 11.45 18.96
C GLY A 88 6.66 10.14 18.91
N ALA A 89 5.40 10.18 18.45
CA ALA A 89 4.64 8.96 18.22
C ALA A 89 5.19 8.21 16.99
N PRO A 90 5.18 6.87 16.97
CA PRO A 90 5.51 6.10 15.77
C PRO A 90 4.67 6.58 14.59
N THR A 91 5.26 6.79 13.41
CA THR A 91 4.53 7.29 12.22
C THR A 91 3.76 6.23 11.45
N ASP A 92 4.03 4.96 11.73
CA ASP A 92 3.20 3.88 11.25
C ASP A 92 1.86 3.88 12.02
N GLY A 93 0.76 3.76 11.28
CA GLY A 93 -0.58 3.86 11.86
C GLY A 93 -0.91 2.72 12.83
N TRP A 94 -0.23 1.57 12.72
CA TRP A 94 -0.52 0.39 13.52
C TRP A 94 0.12 0.48 14.91
N ALA A 95 1.42 0.80 15.01
CA ALA A 95 2.08 1.02 16.29
C ALA A 95 1.60 2.28 16.99
N ALA A 96 1.22 3.33 16.24
CA ALA A 96 0.54 4.49 16.82
C ALA A 96 -0.81 4.12 17.45
N SER A 97 -1.59 3.24 16.80
CA SER A 97 -2.88 2.78 17.33
C SER A 97 -2.70 1.96 18.60
N GLY A 98 -1.68 1.09 18.63
CA GLY A 98 -1.31 0.33 19.84
C GLY A 98 -0.88 1.20 21.03
N ARG A 99 -0.55 2.47 20.81
CA ARG A 99 -0.18 3.44 21.85
C ARG A 99 -1.20 4.57 22.03
N ALA A 100 -2.37 4.47 21.41
CA ALA A 100 -3.37 5.54 21.38
C ALA A 100 -3.88 5.96 22.77
N ASP A 101 -3.81 5.09 23.77
CA ASP A 101 -4.16 5.41 25.17
C ASP A 101 -3.10 6.21 25.93
N ARG A 102 -1.91 6.41 25.34
CA ARG A 102 -0.83 7.24 25.90
C ARG A 102 -0.87 8.67 25.37
N PHE A 103 -1.80 8.98 24.47
CA PHE A 103 -1.98 10.28 23.80
C PHE A 103 -3.19 11.04 24.35
#